data_AF-A0A961Q1G2-F1
#
_entry.id   AF-A0A961Q1G2-F1
#
_cell.length_a   1.000
_cell.length_b   1.000
_cell.length_c   1.000
_cell.angle_alpha   90.00
_cell.angle_beta   90.00
_cell.angle_gamma   90.00
#
_symmetry.space_group_name_H-M   'P 1'
#
loop_
_entity.id
_entity.type
_entity.pdbx_description
1 polymer ?
#
loop_
_entity_poly.entity_id
_entity_poly.type
_entity_poly.pdbx_seq_one_letter_code
_entity_poly.pdbx_strand_id
1 'polypeptide(L)'
;IGSNDPDELTEIRRHILTRFDNLPVAGEYIHRDAYDVAARYGKDTFLFIQRAGTDRMPALFAAKARMDSLTERLGLGATLSDRLAQAAAALAPAHLPARMNDFRDRFEHHLLLRMGGAGIAEAREYLSALFPSASGDMFECTPAEGTAAFLHRFAVAGAAVRYRAIHAREVEDIVALDIALRRDDREWVETLPPEIDGKIVKKLYYGHFFCHVFHQDYVVARGHDCLALEHEMWRHLDRRGAEYPAEHNVGHLYHAKPDLAGFYRSIDPTNSFNPGIGQTSKCAHWH
;
A
#
# COMPACT_ATOMS: atom_id res chain seq x y z
N ILE A 1 17.12 -0.46 -3.04
CA ILE A 1 17.37 -0.94 -4.42
C ILE A 1 16.37 -0.22 -5.32
N GLY A 2 16.79 0.22 -6.50
CA GLY A 2 15.92 0.94 -7.44
C GLY A 2 16.19 0.50 -8.86
N SER A 3 15.13 0.37 -9.66
CA SER A 3 15.23 0.01 -11.07
C SER A 3 14.11 0.62 -11.91
N ASN A 4 14.38 0.82 -13.19
CA ASN A 4 13.38 1.10 -14.23
C ASN A 4 13.05 -0.16 -15.06
N ASP A 5 13.62 -1.31 -14.71
CA ASP A 5 13.29 -2.61 -15.28
C ASP A 5 12.71 -3.53 -14.19
N PRO A 6 11.39 -3.83 -14.23
CA PRO A 6 10.75 -4.72 -13.27
C PRO A 6 11.38 -6.11 -13.17
N ASP A 7 12.00 -6.61 -14.25
CA ASP A 7 12.60 -7.94 -14.28
C ASP A 7 13.83 -8.05 -13.38
N GLU A 8 14.57 -6.95 -13.15
CA GLU A 8 15.67 -6.95 -12.19
C GLU A 8 15.18 -7.27 -10.77
N LEU A 9 14.03 -6.70 -10.38
CA LEU A 9 13.43 -7.00 -9.08
C LEU A 9 12.89 -8.44 -9.03
N THR A 10 12.29 -8.92 -10.14
CA THR A 10 11.87 -10.32 -10.28
C THR A 10 13.04 -11.28 -10.02
N GLU A 11 14.18 -11.05 -10.65
CA GLU A 11 15.37 -11.91 -10.49
C GLU A 11 15.97 -11.82 -9.09
N ILE A 12 16.02 -10.63 -8.48
CA ILE A 12 16.46 -10.47 -7.08
C ILE A 12 15.59 -11.31 -6.14
N ARG A 13 14.26 -11.20 -6.25
CA ARG A 13 13.34 -11.97 -5.42
C ARG A 13 13.58 -13.47 -5.59
N ARG A 14 13.61 -13.94 -6.84
CA ARG A 14 13.73 -15.37 -7.14
C ARG A 14 15.08 -15.93 -6.69
N HIS A 15 16.17 -15.19 -6.91
CA HIS A 15 17.50 -15.60 -6.47
C HIS A 15 17.54 -15.75 -4.96
N ILE A 16 17.17 -14.72 -4.21
CA ILE A 16 17.19 -14.77 -2.74
C ILE A 16 16.29 -15.90 -2.22
N LEU A 17 15.08 -16.07 -2.74
CA LEU A 17 14.17 -17.13 -2.29
C LEU A 17 14.65 -18.56 -2.60
N THR A 18 15.60 -18.75 -3.52
CA THR A 18 16.05 -20.09 -3.95
C THR A 18 17.51 -20.38 -3.65
N ARG A 19 18.33 -19.36 -3.39
CA ARG A 19 19.79 -19.47 -3.27
C ARG A 19 20.34 -18.94 -1.96
N PHE A 20 19.66 -18.01 -1.29
CA PHE A 20 20.19 -17.49 -0.04
C PHE A 20 19.98 -18.48 1.10
N ASP A 21 20.96 -18.55 1.99
CA ASP A 21 20.81 -19.24 3.28
C ASP A 21 19.97 -18.41 4.25
N ASN A 22 19.97 -17.07 4.11
CA ASN A 22 19.29 -16.14 5.00
C ASN A 22 18.19 -15.36 4.28
N LEU A 23 16.93 -15.59 4.67
CA LEU A 23 15.81 -14.81 4.15
C LEU A 23 15.84 -13.35 4.66
N PRO A 24 15.30 -12.40 3.88
CA PRO A 24 15.13 -11.02 4.35
C PRO A 24 14.23 -10.93 5.57
N VAL A 25 14.52 -9.99 6.46
CA VAL A 25 13.61 -9.59 7.54
C VAL A 25 12.40 -8.88 6.96
N ALA A 26 12.60 -8.06 5.92
CA ALA A 26 11.53 -7.43 5.16
C ALA A 26 12.00 -7.12 3.73
N GLY A 27 11.05 -7.04 2.80
CA GLY A 27 11.28 -6.65 1.43
C GLY A 27 10.08 -5.89 0.90
N GLU A 28 10.07 -4.57 1.12
CA GLU A 28 8.92 -3.72 0.81
C GLU A 28 9.09 -3.06 -0.55
N TYR A 29 8.06 -3.16 -1.38
CA TYR A 29 7.99 -2.48 -2.67
C TYR A 29 7.26 -1.14 -2.55
N ILE A 30 7.76 -0.12 -3.27
CA ILE A 30 7.08 1.15 -3.48
C ILE A 30 7.34 1.68 -4.89
N HIS A 31 6.26 1.97 -5.62
CA HIS A 31 6.29 2.64 -6.92
C HIS A 31 6.51 4.15 -6.77
N ARG A 32 7.10 4.81 -7.77
CA ARG A 32 7.34 6.26 -7.75
C ARG A 32 6.07 7.08 -7.47
N ASP A 33 4.95 6.77 -8.10
CA ASP A 33 3.69 7.49 -7.84
C ASP A 33 3.22 7.36 -6.39
N ALA A 34 3.36 6.15 -5.81
CA ALA A 34 3.04 5.89 -4.41
C ALA A 34 3.98 6.64 -3.47
N TYR A 35 5.28 6.70 -3.79
CA TYR A 35 6.27 7.52 -3.09
C TYR A 35 5.85 8.99 -3.07
N ASP A 36 5.43 9.52 -4.21
CA ASP A 36 5.13 10.95 -4.37
C ASP A 36 3.89 11.38 -3.62
N VAL A 37 2.86 10.56 -3.73
CA VAL A 37 1.63 10.76 -2.97
C VAL A 37 1.93 10.66 -1.48
N ALA A 38 2.74 9.69 -1.03
CA ALA A 38 3.16 9.60 0.37
C ALA A 38 3.99 10.80 0.83
N ALA A 39 4.90 11.31 -0.01
CA ALA A 39 5.79 12.41 0.33
C ALA A 39 5.01 13.72 0.54
N ARG A 40 3.89 13.87 -0.16
CA ARG A 40 3.03 15.06 -0.06
C ARG A 40 1.89 14.88 0.94
N TYR A 41 1.13 13.79 0.82
CA TYR A 41 -0.14 13.57 1.54
C TYR A 41 0.01 12.63 2.74
N GLY A 42 1.14 11.95 2.90
CA GLY A 42 1.50 11.17 4.09
C GLY A 42 2.44 11.91 5.05
N LYS A 43 2.85 13.14 4.71
CA LYS A 43 3.88 13.90 5.45
C LYS A 43 3.51 14.19 6.90
N ASP A 44 2.24 14.52 7.17
CA ASP A 44 1.74 14.75 8.54
C ASP A 44 1.90 13.48 9.40
N THR A 45 1.52 12.34 8.84
CA THR A 45 1.60 11.02 9.47
C THR A 45 3.05 10.62 9.70
N PHE A 46 3.92 10.80 8.71
CA PHE A 46 5.36 10.58 8.85
C PHE A 46 5.92 11.43 10.00
N LEU A 47 5.69 12.74 9.96
CA LEU A 47 6.22 13.69 10.93
C LEU A 47 5.69 13.46 12.35
N PHE A 48 4.46 12.97 12.47
CA PHE A 48 3.86 12.60 13.74
C PHE A 48 4.53 11.35 14.30
N ILE A 49 4.61 10.26 13.53
CA ILE A 49 5.22 9.00 14.00
C ILE A 49 6.70 9.21 14.33
N GLN A 50 7.43 9.97 13.50
CA GLN A 50 8.84 10.29 13.75
C GLN A 50 9.06 10.96 15.12
N ARG A 51 8.12 11.79 15.59
CA ARG A 51 8.26 12.56 16.84
C ARG A 51 7.57 11.91 18.04
N ALA A 52 6.41 11.29 17.83
CA ALA A 52 5.52 10.82 18.88
C ALA A 52 5.42 9.29 18.96
N GLY A 53 5.99 8.57 17.99
CA GLY A 53 5.88 7.12 17.88
C GLY A 53 4.50 6.65 17.38
N THR A 54 4.42 5.36 17.07
CA THR A 54 3.18 4.72 16.57
C THR A 54 2.13 4.55 17.66
N ASP A 55 2.53 4.42 18.92
CA ASP A 55 1.61 4.18 20.06
C ASP A 55 0.58 5.30 20.26
N ARG A 56 0.87 6.50 19.75
CA ARG A 56 0.01 7.67 19.84
C ARG A 56 -0.97 7.80 18.66
N MET A 57 -0.83 6.95 17.63
CA MET A 57 -1.69 7.00 16.43
C MET A 57 -3.18 6.80 16.73
N PRO A 58 -3.61 5.85 17.59
CA PRO A 58 -5.03 5.69 17.91
C PRO A 58 -5.64 6.95 18.52
N ALA A 59 -4.90 7.64 19.40
CA ALA A 59 -5.36 8.88 20.02
C ALA A 59 -5.46 10.03 18.99
N LEU A 60 -4.51 10.11 18.04
CA LEU A 60 -4.56 11.07 16.93
C LEU A 60 -5.81 10.84 16.06
N PHE A 61 -6.08 9.59 15.68
CA PHE A 61 -7.24 9.26 14.86
C PHE A 61 -8.57 9.51 15.59
N ALA A 62 -8.64 9.23 16.89
CA ALA A 62 -9.83 9.55 17.69
C ALA A 62 -10.06 11.07 17.79
N ALA A 63 -9.01 11.87 17.98
CA ALA A 63 -9.11 13.32 18.00
C ALA A 63 -9.55 13.87 16.65
N LYS A 64 -8.97 13.35 15.56
CA LYS A 64 -9.35 13.65 14.18
C LYS A 64 -10.84 13.40 13.94
N ALA A 65 -11.32 12.19 14.25
CA ALA A 65 -12.71 11.79 14.04
C ALA A 65 -13.70 12.66 14.83
N ARG A 66 -13.36 13.04 16.06
CA ARG A 66 -14.17 13.96 16.87
C ARG A 66 -14.28 15.34 16.23
N MET A 67 -13.17 15.86 15.72
CA MET A 67 -13.14 17.15 15.05
C MET A 67 -13.97 17.13 13.77
N ASP A 68 -13.79 16.11 12.92
CA ASP A 68 -14.54 15.99 11.67
C ASP A 68 -16.05 15.83 11.91
N SER A 69 -16.46 15.06 12.92
CA SER A 69 -17.87 14.94 13.29
C SER A 69 -18.47 16.27 13.77
N LEU A 70 -17.70 17.06 14.53
CA LEU A 70 -18.13 18.39 14.95
C LEU A 70 -18.24 19.35 13.75
N THR A 71 -17.26 19.35 12.85
CA THR A 71 -17.26 20.26 11.69
C THR A 71 -18.36 19.89 10.69
N GLU A 72 -18.66 18.61 10.52
CA GLU A 72 -19.79 18.13 9.73
C GLU A 72 -21.13 18.62 10.30
N ARG A 73 -21.34 18.47 11.62
CA ARG A 73 -22.54 19.00 12.31
C ARG A 73 -22.70 20.51 12.18
N LEU A 74 -21.59 21.24 12.04
CA LEU A 74 -21.56 22.70 11.85
C LEU A 74 -21.62 23.12 10.36
N GLY A 75 -21.74 22.18 9.42
CA GLY A 75 -21.80 22.46 7.98
C GLY A 75 -20.45 22.86 7.34
N LEU A 76 -19.33 22.68 8.04
CA LEU A 76 -17.97 22.99 7.56
C LEU A 76 -17.33 21.82 6.79
N GLY A 77 -18.02 20.67 6.71
CA GLY A 77 -17.58 19.47 6.01
C GLY A 77 -16.87 18.45 6.91
N ALA A 78 -16.67 17.24 6.38
CA ALA A 78 -16.15 16.07 7.11
C ALA A 78 -14.63 15.85 6.98
N THR A 79 -13.89 16.77 6.34
CA THR A 79 -12.45 16.62 6.05
C THR A 79 -11.63 17.83 6.50
N LEU A 80 -12.15 18.64 7.43
CA LEU A 80 -11.45 19.87 7.86
C LEU A 80 -10.14 19.52 8.58
N SER A 81 -10.14 18.47 9.39
CA SER A 81 -8.93 17.99 10.05
C SER A 81 -7.83 17.62 9.06
N ASP A 82 -8.19 16.95 7.97
CA ASP A 82 -7.24 16.52 6.96
C ASP A 82 -6.59 17.72 6.28
N ARG A 83 -7.39 18.74 5.98
CA ARG A 83 -6.94 19.99 5.37
C ARG A 83 -6.02 20.78 6.28
N LEU A 84 -6.37 20.88 7.57
CA LEU A 84 -5.54 21.57 8.57
C LEU A 84 -4.20 20.84 8.76
N ALA A 85 -4.22 19.52 8.92
CA ALA A 85 -3.00 18.72 9.05
C ALA A 85 -2.14 18.80 7.78
N GLN A 86 -2.75 18.77 6.60
CA GLN A 86 -2.06 18.94 5.32
C GLN A 86 -1.39 20.31 5.22
N ALA A 87 -2.09 21.38 5.60
CA ALA A 87 -1.54 22.74 5.59
C ALA A 87 -0.40 22.89 6.60
N ALA A 88 -0.56 22.36 7.82
CA ALA A 88 0.50 22.38 8.83
C ALA A 88 1.75 21.60 8.37
N ALA A 89 1.57 20.43 7.77
CA ALA A 89 2.67 19.64 7.24
C ALA A 89 3.36 20.30 6.04
N ALA A 90 2.64 21.09 5.23
CA ALA A 90 3.21 21.84 4.12
C ALA A 90 4.21 22.92 4.59
N LEU A 91 4.05 23.47 5.79
CA LEU A 91 4.98 24.46 6.37
C LEU A 91 6.28 23.83 6.90
N ALA A 92 6.28 22.53 7.19
CA ALA A 92 7.49 21.83 7.62
C ALA A 92 8.49 21.70 6.46
N PRO A 93 9.81 21.63 6.73
CA PRO A 93 10.80 21.37 5.69
C PRO A 93 10.62 19.99 5.02
N ALA A 94 11.42 19.71 3.99
CA ALA A 94 11.52 18.37 3.43
C ALA A 94 11.91 17.37 4.54
N HIS A 95 11.17 16.27 4.62
CA HIS A 95 11.28 15.30 5.73
C HIS A 95 12.01 14.01 5.31
N LEU A 96 12.08 13.74 4.02
CA LEU A 96 12.77 12.59 3.46
C LEU A 96 14.24 12.95 3.17
N PRO A 97 15.18 12.03 3.44
CA PRO A 97 16.59 12.21 3.09
C PRO A 97 16.78 12.53 1.60
N ALA A 98 17.69 13.46 1.30
CA ALA A 98 17.96 13.90 -0.08
C ALA A 98 18.32 12.73 -1.01
N ARG A 99 19.20 11.83 -0.56
CA ARG A 99 19.61 10.64 -1.32
C ARG A 99 18.44 9.74 -1.69
N MET A 100 17.40 9.64 -0.85
CA MET A 100 16.20 8.88 -1.18
C MET A 100 15.37 9.56 -2.28
N ASN A 101 15.26 10.90 -2.25
CA ASN A 101 14.55 11.66 -3.29
C ASN A 101 15.30 11.60 -4.62
N ASP A 102 16.62 11.80 -4.61
CA ASP A 102 17.48 11.69 -5.80
C ASP A 102 17.36 10.30 -6.44
N PHE A 103 17.27 9.27 -5.60
CA PHE A 103 17.12 7.90 -6.06
C PHE A 103 15.73 7.63 -6.65
N ARG A 104 14.67 8.22 -6.07
CA ARG A 104 13.31 8.24 -6.63
C ARG A 104 13.23 8.94 -7.98
N ASP A 105 13.97 10.02 -8.17
CA ASP A 105 14.02 10.72 -9.45
C ASP A 105 14.66 9.85 -10.55
N ARG A 106 15.62 9.00 -10.17
CA ARG A 106 16.32 8.09 -11.09
C ARG A 106 15.52 6.83 -11.43
N PHE A 107 14.78 6.26 -10.47
CA PHE A 107 14.17 4.93 -10.61
C PHE A 107 12.67 4.94 -10.34
N GLU A 108 11.91 4.14 -11.10
CA GLU A 108 10.45 4.03 -10.95
C GLU A 108 10.07 3.03 -9.86
N HIS A 109 10.78 1.91 -9.79
CA HIS A 109 10.54 0.82 -8.86
C HIS A 109 11.54 0.83 -7.72
N HIS A 110 11.07 0.76 -6.48
CA HIS A 110 11.93 0.73 -5.31
C HIS A 110 11.66 -0.49 -4.45
N LEU A 111 12.72 -1.22 -4.13
CA LEU A 111 12.69 -2.33 -3.17
C LEU A 111 13.52 -1.96 -1.94
N LEU A 112 12.84 -1.87 -0.80
CA LEU A 112 13.42 -1.69 0.52
C LEU A 112 13.74 -3.07 1.10
N LEU A 113 14.97 -3.52 0.90
CA LEU A 113 15.45 -4.81 1.41
C LEU A 113 16.08 -4.63 2.78
N ARG A 114 15.50 -5.27 3.82
CA ARG A 114 16.06 -5.32 5.16
C ARG A 114 16.56 -6.72 5.46
N MET A 115 17.86 -6.84 5.66
CA MET A 115 18.52 -8.08 6.08
C MET A 115 18.89 -8.02 7.56
N GLY A 116 19.11 -9.19 8.16
CA GLY A 116 19.60 -9.34 9.53
C GLY A 116 20.68 -10.41 9.62
N GLY A 117 21.52 -10.33 10.65
CA GLY A 117 22.56 -11.34 10.90
C GLY A 117 23.50 -11.55 9.71
N ALA A 118 23.79 -12.82 9.40
CA ALA A 118 24.66 -13.21 8.30
C ALA A 118 24.14 -12.78 6.92
N GLY A 119 22.82 -12.64 6.76
CA GLY A 119 22.19 -12.22 5.51
C GLY A 119 22.56 -10.80 5.06
N ILE A 120 23.10 -9.97 5.94
CA ILE A 120 23.60 -8.63 5.57
C ILE A 120 24.82 -8.74 4.64
N ALA A 121 25.78 -9.60 4.98
CA ALA A 121 26.98 -9.79 4.18
C ALA A 121 26.66 -10.47 2.84
N GLU A 122 25.83 -11.51 2.90
CA GLU A 122 25.34 -12.26 1.73
C GLU A 122 24.62 -11.34 0.73
N ALA A 123 23.68 -10.51 1.19
CA ALA A 123 23.00 -9.54 0.33
C ALA A 123 23.95 -8.49 -0.24
N ARG A 124 24.94 -8.03 0.54
CA ARG A 124 25.91 -7.04 0.06
C ARG A 124 26.75 -7.61 -1.09
N GLU A 125 27.25 -8.83 -0.93
CA GLU A 125 28.02 -9.52 -1.97
C GLU A 125 27.21 -9.68 -3.25
N TYR A 126 26.01 -10.27 -3.14
CA TYR A 126 25.13 -10.49 -4.28
C TYR A 126 24.76 -9.18 -5.01
N LEU A 127 24.30 -8.17 -4.28
CA LEU A 127 23.85 -6.91 -4.89
C LEU A 127 25.01 -6.10 -5.49
N SER A 128 26.23 -6.21 -4.93
CA SER A 128 27.42 -5.55 -5.49
C SER A 128 27.86 -6.12 -6.83
N ALA A 129 27.53 -7.38 -7.10
CA ALA A 129 27.78 -8.01 -8.39
C ALA A 129 26.74 -7.62 -9.46
N LEU A 130 25.57 -7.13 -9.05
CA LEU A 130 24.48 -6.72 -9.93
C LEU A 130 24.45 -5.23 -10.23
N PHE A 131 24.79 -4.40 -9.23
CA PHE A 131 24.60 -2.96 -9.28
C PHE A 131 25.91 -2.17 -9.23
N PRO A 132 26.00 -1.04 -9.97
CA PRO A 132 24.96 -0.49 -10.86
C PRO A 132 24.78 -1.32 -12.13
N SER A 133 23.54 -1.39 -12.62
CA SER A 133 23.19 -1.99 -13.91
C SER A 133 22.86 -0.89 -14.93
N ALA A 134 22.40 -1.26 -16.12
CA ALA A 134 21.91 -0.28 -17.11
C ALA A 134 20.62 0.43 -16.66
N SER A 135 19.79 -0.27 -15.88
CA SER A 135 18.43 0.14 -15.51
C SER A 135 18.25 0.42 -14.02
N GLY A 136 19.22 0.07 -13.19
CA GLY A 136 19.08 0.04 -11.73
C GLY A 136 20.36 0.31 -10.97
N ASP A 137 20.19 0.55 -9.68
CA ASP A 137 21.26 0.81 -8.72
C ASP A 137 20.83 0.39 -7.31
N MET A 138 21.76 0.46 -6.37
CA MET A 138 21.51 0.22 -4.96
C MET A 138 22.35 1.16 -4.10
N PHE A 139 21.87 1.43 -2.89
CA PHE A 139 22.71 2.01 -1.85
C PHE A 139 22.37 1.37 -0.52
N GLU A 140 23.39 1.22 0.32
CA GLU A 140 23.19 0.81 1.70
C GLU A 140 22.73 2.01 2.53
N CYS A 141 21.56 1.88 3.16
CA CYS A 141 20.98 2.93 3.98
C CYS A 141 21.82 3.16 5.24
N THR A 142 22.02 4.43 5.59
CA THR A 142 22.33 4.80 6.98
C THR A 142 21.14 4.44 7.90
N PRO A 143 21.33 4.38 9.23
CA PRO A 143 20.22 4.13 10.15
C PRO A 143 19.05 5.11 10.00
N ALA A 144 19.36 6.39 9.73
CA ALA A 144 18.35 7.42 9.52
C ALA A 144 17.56 7.20 8.22
N GLU A 145 18.24 6.86 7.12
CA GLU A 145 17.56 6.54 5.85
C GLU A 145 16.76 5.26 5.94
N GLY A 146 17.26 4.22 6.61
CA GLY A 146 16.53 2.99 6.82
C GLY A 146 15.23 3.23 7.58
N THR A 147 15.30 4.03 8.66
CA THR A 147 14.11 4.43 9.43
C THR A 147 13.14 5.25 8.57
N ALA A 148 13.64 6.24 7.84
CA ALA A 148 12.81 7.09 6.98
C ALA A 148 12.15 6.31 5.84
N ALA A 149 12.86 5.37 5.20
CA ALA A 149 12.34 4.56 4.11
C ALA A 149 11.16 3.70 4.54
N PHE A 150 11.28 2.98 5.66
CA PHE A 150 10.19 2.16 6.20
C PHE A 150 9.02 3.01 6.70
N LEU A 151 9.30 4.16 7.32
CA LEU A 151 8.24 5.06 7.76
C LEU A 151 7.48 5.67 6.58
N HIS A 152 8.19 6.00 5.51
CA HIS A 152 7.60 6.49 4.27
C HIS A 152 6.73 5.43 3.61
N ARG A 153 7.22 4.19 3.49
CA ARG A 153 6.45 3.02 3.01
C ARG A 153 5.18 2.78 3.83
N PHE A 154 5.24 2.96 5.14
CA PHE A 154 4.06 2.85 6.02
C PHE A 154 3.05 3.97 5.75
N ALA A 155 3.51 5.20 5.50
CA ALA A 155 2.65 6.35 5.26
C ALA A 155 1.87 6.28 3.93
N VAL A 156 2.25 5.42 2.99
CA VAL A 156 1.62 5.30 1.66
C VAL A 156 0.11 5.04 1.75
N ALA A 157 -0.32 4.06 2.56
CA ALA A 157 -1.73 3.69 2.67
C ALA A 157 -2.61 4.86 3.16
N GLY A 158 -2.13 5.62 4.15
CA GLY A 158 -2.83 6.81 4.64
C GLY A 158 -2.83 7.96 3.63
N ALA A 159 -1.82 8.03 2.76
CA ALA A 159 -1.64 9.11 1.81
C ALA A 159 -2.66 9.07 0.66
N ALA A 160 -3.07 7.88 0.21
CA ALA A 160 -4.14 7.72 -0.78
C ALA A 160 -5.47 8.29 -0.25
N VAL A 161 -5.85 7.88 0.96
CA VAL A 161 -7.05 8.39 1.66
C VAL A 161 -6.97 9.91 1.85
N ARG A 162 -5.79 10.42 2.24
CA ARG A 162 -5.58 11.87 2.38
C ARG A 162 -5.72 12.60 1.04
N TYR A 163 -5.17 12.06 -0.05
CA TYR A 163 -5.32 12.64 -1.38
C TYR A 163 -6.81 12.79 -1.74
N ARG A 164 -7.61 11.72 -1.58
CA ARG A 164 -9.05 11.72 -1.84
C ARG A 164 -9.79 12.73 -0.98
N ALA A 165 -9.46 12.83 0.31
CA ALA A 165 -10.09 13.80 1.22
C ALA A 165 -9.81 15.28 0.81
N ILE A 166 -8.59 15.58 0.35
CA ILE A 166 -8.22 16.92 -0.09
C ILE A 166 -8.89 17.28 -1.42
N HIS A 167 -8.94 16.34 -2.38
CA HIS A 167 -9.47 16.56 -3.73
C HIS A 167 -10.90 16.00 -3.91
N ALA A 168 -11.70 15.93 -2.85
CA ALA A 168 -13.03 15.30 -2.87
C ALA A 168 -14.03 15.88 -3.89
N ARG A 169 -13.70 16.99 -4.55
CA ARG A 169 -14.48 17.59 -5.65
C ARG A 169 -13.99 17.20 -7.05
N GLU A 170 -12.77 16.69 -7.15
CA GLU A 170 -12.06 16.39 -8.42
C GLU A 170 -12.00 14.88 -8.70
N VAL A 171 -12.19 14.06 -7.67
CA VAL A 171 -12.11 12.59 -7.75
C VAL A 171 -13.33 11.93 -7.12
N GLU A 172 -13.53 10.65 -7.42
CA GLU A 172 -14.45 9.77 -6.68
C GLU A 172 -13.70 9.08 -5.52
N ASP A 173 -14.25 7.96 -5.03
CA ASP A 173 -13.61 7.15 -4.01
C ASP A 173 -12.39 6.36 -4.56
N ILE A 174 -11.69 5.70 -3.65
CA ILE A 174 -10.53 4.85 -3.94
C ILE A 174 -11.03 3.42 -4.16
N VAL A 175 -10.60 2.81 -5.26
CA VAL A 175 -10.65 1.34 -5.39
C VAL A 175 -9.34 0.81 -4.82
N ALA A 176 -9.40 0.08 -3.72
CA ALA A 176 -8.22 -0.43 -3.02
C ALA A 176 -8.19 -1.96 -3.11
N LEU A 177 -7.27 -2.50 -3.89
CA LEU A 177 -7.11 -3.94 -4.09
C LEU A 177 -5.95 -4.48 -3.28
N ASP A 178 -6.21 -5.57 -2.56
CA ASP A 178 -5.24 -6.27 -1.74
C ASP A 178 -5.01 -7.68 -2.32
N ILE A 179 -3.91 -7.85 -3.05
CA ILE A 179 -3.73 -8.99 -3.94
C ILE A 179 -2.48 -9.80 -3.59
N ALA A 180 -2.57 -11.12 -3.75
CA ALA A 180 -1.46 -12.05 -3.70
C ALA A 180 -1.29 -12.67 -5.09
N LEU A 181 -0.17 -12.36 -5.74
CA LEU A 181 0.16 -12.96 -7.03
C LEU A 181 0.66 -14.40 -6.84
N ARG A 182 0.60 -15.20 -7.91
CA ARG A 182 1.22 -16.53 -7.89
C ARG A 182 2.70 -16.41 -7.57
N ARG A 183 3.24 -17.39 -6.82
CA ARG A 183 4.65 -17.39 -6.41
C ARG A 183 5.63 -17.42 -7.59
N ASP A 184 5.21 -18.02 -8.70
CA ASP A 184 5.96 -18.16 -9.95
C ASP A 184 5.70 -17.03 -10.95
N ASP A 185 4.81 -16.09 -10.65
CA ASP A 185 4.50 -14.97 -11.53
C ASP A 185 5.77 -14.15 -11.82
N ARG A 186 5.90 -13.68 -13.06
CA ARG A 186 6.99 -12.80 -13.50
C ARG A 186 6.46 -11.44 -13.91
N GLU A 187 5.20 -11.37 -14.33
CA GLU A 187 4.54 -10.14 -14.78
C GLU A 187 3.84 -9.48 -13.59
N TRP A 188 4.62 -9.13 -12.56
CA TRP A 188 4.07 -8.58 -11.32
C TRP A 188 3.64 -7.11 -11.47
N VAL A 189 4.24 -6.37 -12.40
CA VAL A 189 3.80 -5.02 -12.78
C VAL A 189 2.56 -5.12 -13.66
N GLU A 190 1.51 -4.46 -13.23
CA GLU A 190 0.24 -4.46 -13.94
C GLU A 190 0.28 -3.60 -15.21
N THR A 191 -0.30 -4.13 -16.28
CA THR A 191 -0.67 -3.35 -17.47
C THR A 191 -2.18 -3.37 -17.61
N LEU A 192 -2.83 -2.24 -17.32
CA LEU A 192 -4.28 -2.10 -17.44
C LEU A 192 -4.70 -1.86 -18.90
N PRO A 193 -5.83 -2.43 -19.35
CA PRO A 193 -6.45 -2.04 -20.61
C PRO A 193 -6.80 -0.54 -20.61
N PRO A 194 -6.71 0.16 -21.77
CA PRO A 194 -6.99 1.60 -21.86
C PRO A 194 -8.36 2.02 -21.32
N GLU A 195 -9.38 1.16 -21.47
CA GLU A 195 -10.74 1.41 -20.98
C GLU A 195 -10.85 1.41 -19.44
N ILE A 196 -9.94 0.73 -18.75
CA ILE A 196 -9.82 0.73 -17.29
C ILE A 196 -8.90 1.88 -16.87
N ASP A 197 -7.72 1.99 -17.49
CA ASP A 197 -6.70 2.98 -17.15
C ASP A 197 -7.22 4.42 -17.28
N GLY A 198 -8.03 4.69 -18.32
CA GLY A 198 -8.63 6.01 -18.55
C GLY A 198 -9.62 6.48 -17.46
N LYS A 199 -10.05 5.59 -16.56
CA LYS A 199 -10.93 5.91 -15.42
C LYS A 199 -10.14 6.33 -14.17
N ILE A 200 -8.81 6.26 -14.19
CA ILE A 200 -7.96 6.35 -13.00
C ILE A 200 -7.06 7.59 -13.08
N VAL A 201 -7.04 8.38 -12.01
CA VAL A 201 -6.20 9.58 -11.87
C VAL A 201 -4.83 9.24 -11.29
N LYS A 202 -4.78 8.29 -10.35
CA LYS A 202 -3.55 7.83 -9.69
C LYS A 202 -3.57 6.32 -9.49
N LYS A 203 -2.44 5.68 -9.75
CA LYS A 203 -2.17 4.26 -9.50
C LYS A 203 -1.06 4.17 -8.46
N LEU A 204 -1.41 3.76 -7.24
CA LEU A 204 -0.47 3.72 -6.13
C LEU A 204 -0.16 2.26 -5.80
N TYR A 205 1.01 1.81 -6.25
CA TYR A 205 1.46 0.43 -6.06
C TYR A 205 2.54 0.34 -4.99
N TYR A 206 2.32 -0.52 -4.01
CA TYR A 206 3.26 -0.80 -2.92
C TYR A 206 2.92 -2.16 -2.31
N GLY A 207 3.82 -2.78 -1.54
CA GLY A 207 3.51 -4.10 -0.97
C GLY A 207 4.68 -4.86 -0.38
N HIS A 208 4.42 -6.12 -0.04
CA HIS A 208 5.39 -7.06 0.51
C HIS A 208 5.94 -7.94 -0.63
N PHE A 209 7.03 -7.46 -1.23
CA PHE A 209 7.51 -7.92 -2.52
C PHE A 209 7.87 -9.41 -2.54
N PHE A 210 8.56 -9.91 -1.51
CA PHE A 210 8.98 -11.31 -1.44
C PHE A 210 7.78 -12.27 -1.32
N CYS A 211 6.71 -11.82 -0.66
CA CYS A 211 5.46 -12.55 -0.54
C CYS A 211 4.60 -12.47 -1.81
N HIS A 212 4.96 -11.62 -2.78
CA HIS A 212 4.10 -11.29 -3.93
C HIS A 212 2.73 -10.73 -3.51
N VAL A 213 2.70 -10.04 -2.36
CA VAL A 213 1.51 -9.33 -1.87
C VAL A 213 1.65 -7.86 -2.25
N PHE A 214 0.64 -7.32 -2.92
CA PHE A 214 0.60 -5.94 -3.37
C PHE A 214 -0.71 -5.28 -2.97
N HIS A 215 -0.60 -4.04 -2.51
CA HIS A 215 -1.71 -3.12 -2.40
C HIS A 215 -1.70 -2.22 -3.63
N GLN A 216 -2.83 -2.18 -4.31
CA GLN A 216 -3.03 -1.37 -5.50
C GLN A 216 -4.20 -0.43 -5.24
N ASP A 217 -3.86 0.82 -4.90
CA ASP A 217 -4.84 1.86 -4.64
C ASP A 217 -5.02 2.74 -5.88
N TYR A 218 -6.25 2.80 -6.38
CA TYR A 218 -6.63 3.56 -7.56
C TYR A 218 -7.51 4.73 -7.15
N VAL A 219 -7.03 5.96 -7.40
CA VAL A 219 -7.88 7.16 -7.24
C VAL A 219 -8.70 7.32 -8.52
N VAL A 220 -10.02 7.15 -8.40
CA VAL A 220 -10.93 7.13 -9.55
C VAL A 220 -11.30 8.54 -9.99
N ALA A 221 -11.31 8.79 -11.30
CA ALA A 221 -11.69 10.07 -11.89
C ALA A 221 -13.18 10.37 -11.62
N ARG A 222 -13.50 11.67 -11.48
CA ARG A 222 -14.88 12.13 -11.22
C ARG A 222 -15.86 11.59 -12.26
N GLY A 223 -17.01 11.11 -11.79
CA GLY A 223 -18.10 10.63 -12.66
C GLY A 223 -18.01 9.15 -13.07
N HIS A 224 -17.03 8.40 -12.57
CA HIS A 224 -16.93 6.96 -12.79
C HIS A 224 -17.42 6.16 -11.57
N ASP A 225 -18.03 5.01 -11.83
CA ASP A 225 -18.52 4.11 -10.77
C ASP A 225 -17.36 3.25 -10.23
N CYS A 226 -16.96 3.51 -8.98
CA CYS A 226 -15.89 2.78 -8.31
C CYS A 226 -16.21 1.29 -8.13
N LEU A 227 -17.46 0.93 -7.85
CA LEU A 227 -17.85 -0.47 -7.65
C LEU A 227 -17.83 -1.23 -8.98
N ALA A 228 -18.30 -0.60 -10.05
CA ALA A 228 -18.20 -1.19 -11.38
C ALA A 228 -16.73 -1.37 -11.81
N LEU A 229 -15.88 -0.39 -11.53
CA LEU A 229 -14.44 -0.47 -11.79
C LEU A 229 -13.78 -1.59 -10.97
N GLU A 230 -14.09 -1.70 -9.69
CA GLU A 230 -13.60 -2.77 -8.81
C GLU A 230 -13.94 -4.16 -9.37
N HIS A 231 -15.19 -4.38 -9.79
CA HIS A 231 -15.60 -5.63 -10.42
C HIS A 231 -14.89 -5.91 -11.76
N GLU A 232 -14.57 -4.88 -12.54
CA GLU A 232 -13.76 -5.03 -13.77
C GLU A 232 -12.33 -5.47 -13.43
N MET A 233 -11.72 -4.89 -12.39
CA MET A 233 -10.39 -5.25 -11.92
C MET A 233 -10.34 -6.69 -11.40
N TRP A 234 -11.33 -7.15 -10.65
CA TRP A 234 -11.42 -8.53 -10.15
C TRP A 234 -11.38 -9.56 -11.28
N ARG A 235 -12.12 -9.32 -12.38
CA ARG A 235 -12.05 -10.21 -13.56
C ARG A 235 -10.65 -10.25 -14.18
N HIS A 236 -9.90 -9.14 -14.10
CA HIS A 236 -8.51 -9.08 -14.54
C HIS A 236 -7.60 -9.92 -13.64
N LEU A 237 -7.77 -9.80 -12.32
CA LEU A 237 -7.02 -10.56 -11.31
C LEU A 237 -7.34 -12.06 -11.36
N ASP A 238 -8.60 -12.43 -11.56
CA ASP A 238 -9.04 -13.83 -11.70
C ASP A 238 -8.36 -14.50 -12.89
N ARG A 239 -8.27 -13.82 -14.04
CA ARG A 239 -7.54 -14.33 -15.22
C ARG A 239 -6.05 -14.49 -14.95
N ARG A 240 -5.47 -13.63 -14.11
CA ARG A 240 -4.10 -13.74 -13.64
C ARG A 240 -3.92 -14.80 -12.56
N GLY A 241 -4.97 -15.46 -12.09
CA GLY A 241 -4.89 -16.42 -10.98
C GLY A 241 -4.32 -15.79 -9.70
N ALA A 242 -4.52 -14.50 -9.51
CA ALA A 242 -4.20 -13.82 -8.27
C ALA A 242 -5.28 -14.12 -7.22
N GLU A 243 -4.85 -14.16 -5.96
CA GLU A 243 -5.74 -14.34 -4.81
C GLU A 243 -6.00 -12.99 -4.14
N TYR A 244 -7.22 -12.76 -3.68
CA TYR A 244 -7.60 -11.56 -2.94
C TYR A 244 -8.83 -11.86 -2.07
N PRO A 245 -8.95 -11.22 -0.89
CA PRO A 245 -7.95 -10.36 -0.24
C PRO A 245 -6.74 -11.16 0.26
N ALA A 246 -5.55 -10.55 0.23
CA ALA A 246 -4.29 -11.21 0.59
C ALA A 246 -4.01 -11.21 2.10
N GLU A 247 -4.10 -10.05 2.75
CA GLU A 247 -3.81 -9.86 4.17
C GLU A 247 -4.88 -9.05 4.92
N HIS A 248 -5.65 -8.23 4.21
CA HIS A 248 -6.65 -7.33 4.82
C HIS A 248 -7.97 -8.01 5.20
N ASN A 249 -8.12 -9.31 4.88
CA ASN A 249 -9.35 -10.09 5.07
C ASN A 249 -10.54 -9.54 4.26
N VAL A 250 -11.66 -10.25 4.24
CA VAL A 250 -12.79 -9.94 3.34
C VAL A 250 -13.59 -8.71 3.77
N GLY A 251 -13.60 -8.40 5.06
CA GLY A 251 -14.39 -7.31 5.62
C GLY A 251 -15.84 -7.37 5.13
N HIS A 252 -16.36 -6.27 4.58
CA HIS A 252 -17.61 -6.24 3.82
C HIS A 252 -17.38 -5.89 2.33
N LEU A 253 -16.11 -5.87 1.90
CA LEU A 253 -15.71 -5.48 0.55
C LEU A 253 -15.71 -6.70 -0.38
N TYR A 254 -15.15 -7.81 0.09
CA TYR A 254 -14.99 -9.02 -0.71
C TYR A 254 -16.00 -10.10 -0.32
N HIS A 255 -16.36 -10.93 -1.30
CA HIS A 255 -17.16 -12.13 -1.05
C HIS A 255 -16.29 -13.20 -0.37
N ALA A 256 -16.74 -13.78 0.74
CA ALA A 256 -16.04 -14.90 1.37
C ALA A 256 -16.17 -16.16 0.51
N LYS A 257 -15.03 -16.80 0.21
CA LYS A 257 -15.02 -18.10 -0.45
C LYS A 257 -15.74 -19.16 0.42
N PRO A 258 -16.27 -20.25 -0.16
CA PRO A 258 -17.08 -21.23 0.57
C PRO A 258 -16.44 -21.77 1.84
N ASP A 259 -15.14 -22.06 1.82
CA ASP A 259 -14.42 -22.58 2.99
C ASP A 259 -14.36 -21.54 4.12
N LEU A 260 -14.13 -20.27 3.79
CA LEU A 260 -14.07 -19.18 4.75
C LEU A 260 -15.46 -18.87 5.33
N ALA A 261 -16.48 -18.84 4.49
CA ALA A 261 -17.87 -18.68 4.93
C ALA A 261 -18.33 -19.86 5.81
N GLY A 262 -17.91 -21.09 5.45
CA GLY A 262 -18.15 -22.29 6.26
C GLY A 262 -17.44 -22.22 7.61
N PHE A 263 -16.20 -21.76 7.63
CA PHE A 263 -15.45 -21.52 8.87
C PHE A 263 -16.18 -20.50 9.76
N TYR A 264 -16.62 -19.35 9.24
CA TYR A 264 -17.38 -18.37 10.01
C TYR A 264 -18.64 -18.96 10.64
N ARG A 265 -19.41 -19.75 9.88
CA ARG A 265 -20.61 -20.45 10.38
C ARG A 265 -20.28 -21.46 11.47
N SER A 266 -19.13 -22.12 11.39
CA SER A 266 -18.73 -23.13 12.37
C SER A 266 -18.38 -22.54 13.74
N ILE A 267 -17.84 -21.31 13.77
CA ILE A 267 -17.42 -20.64 15.01
C ILE A 267 -18.46 -19.67 15.57
N ASP A 268 -19.38 -19.17 14.74
CA ASP A 268 -20.49 -18.29 15.15
C ASP A 268 -21.83 -18.80 14.59
N PRO A 269 -22.37 -19.95 15.04
CA PRO A 269 -23.60 -20.52 14.51
C PRO A 269 -24.84 -19.62 14.70
N THR A 270 -24.77 -18.62 15.58
CA THR A 270 -25.87 -17.66 15.81
C THR A 270 -25.74 -16.38 15.00
N ASN A 271 -24.63 -16.18 14.26
CA ASN A 271 -24.32 -14.98 13.49
C ASN A 271 -24.47 -13.70 14.35
N SER A 272 -23.82 -13.68 15.51
CA SER A 272 -23.92 -12.61 16.52
C SER A 272 -22.62 -11.81 16.67
N PHE A 273 -21.52 -12.29 16.11
CA PHE A 273 -20.21 -11.65 16.18
C PHE A 273 -19.80 -11.14 14.79
N ASN A 274 -19.95 -9.82 14.59
CA ASN A 274 -19.68 -9.12 13.33
C ASN A 274 -20.45 -9.67 12.09
N PRO A 275 -21.80 -9.65 12.13
CA PRO A 275 -22.62 -10.27 11.09
C PRO A 275 -22.42 -9.66 9.69
N GLY A 276 -22.47 -10.51 8.67
CA GLY A 276 -22.38 -10.11 7.27
C GLY A 276 -20.96 -9.86 6.74
N ILE A 277 -19.92 -10.26 7.50
CA ILE A 277 -18.56 -10.34 6.98
C ILE A 277 -18.53 -11.21 5.72
N GLY A 278 -17.73 -10.82 4.73
CA GLY A 278 -17.59 -11.59 3.50
C GLY A 278 -18.82 -11.57 2.61
N GLN A 279 -19.64 -10.52 2.74
CA GLN A 279 -20.95 -10.40 2.10
C GLN A 279 -21.92 -11.56 2.43
N THR A 280 -21.76 -12.19 3.60
CA THR A 280 -22.72 -13.19 4.09
C THR A 280 -23.99 -12.54 4.66
N SER A 281 -24.94 -13.35 5.13
CA SER A 281 -26.14 -12.85 5.82
C SER A 281 -25.78 -11.98 7.03
N LYS A 282 -26.57 -10.91 7.24
CA LYS A 282 -26.56 -10.07 8.45
C LYS A 282 -27.63 -10.50 9.46
N CYS A 283 -28.44 -11.50 9.14
CA CYS A 283 -29.52 -11.98 10.00
C CYS A 283 -29.02 -13.03 10.99
N ALA A 284 -29.65 -13.08 12.16
CA ALA A 284 -29.38 -14.10 13.17
C ALA A 284 -29.51 -15.50 12.57
N HIS A 285 -28.68 -16.44 13.03
CA HIS A 285 -28.66 -17.83 12.57
C HIS A 285 -28.47 -18.01 11.05
N TRP A 286 -27.85 -17.02 10.39
CA TRP A 286 -27.50 -17.07 8.96
C TRP A 286 -28.70 -17.19 8.00
N HIS A 287 -29.89 -16.76 8.44
CA HIS A 287 -31.11 -16.70 7.63
C HIS A 287 -31.03 -15.71 6.46
#